data_AF-A0A1H6V250-F1
#
_entry.id   AF-A0A1H6V250-F1
#
_cell.length_a   1.000
_cell.length_b   1.000
_cell.length_c   1.000
_cell.angle_alpha   90.00
_cell.angle_beta   90.00
_cell.angle_gamma   90.00
#
_symmetry.space_group_name_H-M   'P 1'
#
loop_
_entity.id
_entity.type
_entity.pdbx_description
1 polymer ?
#
loop_
_entity_poly.entity_id
_entity_poly.type
_entity_poly.pdbx_seq_one_letter_code
_entity_poly.pdbx_strand_id
1 'polypeptide(L)'
;MLECLSIDNLIDIPGTREVLHHNLAYKSNQLDKANLPEENNTENSWNVNESDISANDFLSLDISQLAKPRETKGELPDITFMKLIKNSRLKGLGYFK
;
A
#
# COMPACT_ATOMS: atom_id res chain seq x y z
N MET A 1 7.17 -20.30 19.87
CA MET A 1 6.79 -19.06 19.16
C MET A 1 7.65 -19.05 17.91
N LEU A 2 7.10 -19.48 16.76
CA LEU A 2 7.85 -19.56 15.51
C LEU A 2 7.48 -18.33 14.69
N GLU A 3 8.14 -17.22 14.97
CA GLU A 3 8.17 -16.06 14.06
C GLU A 3 9.32 -16.37 13.07
N CYS A 4 9.22 -15.99 11.80
CA CYS A 4 10.20 -16.40 10.77
C CYS A 4 11.64 -16.18 11.26
N LEU A 5 12.31 -17.28 11.62
CA LEU A 5 13.61 -17.27 12.30
C LEU A 5 14.72 -16.67 11.43
N SER A 6 14.56 -16.68 10.10
CA SER A 6 15.38 -15.94 9.14
C SER A 6 14.75 -15.99 7.74
N ILE A 7 15.29 -15.19 6.82
CA ILE A 7 14.95 -15.18 5.39
C ILE A 7 15.30 -16.49 4.66
N ASP A 8 16.13 -17.33 5.29
CA ASP A 8 16.63 -18.61 4.76
C ASP A 8 15.86 -19.83 5.30
N ASN A 9 14.77 -19.61 6.04
CA ASN A 9 13.96 -20.70 6.56
C ASN A 9 13.13 -21.34 5.43
N LEU A 10 13.43 -22.59 5.11
CA LEU A 10 12.71 -23.39 4.10
C LEU A 10 11.24 -23.66 4.45
N ILE A 11 10.83 -23.39 5.70
CA ILE A 11 9.45 -23.50 6.17
C ILE A 11 8.96 -22.09 6.49
N ASP A 12 8.56 -21.38 5.43
CA ASP A 12 7.83 -20.11 5.52
C ASP A 12 6.37 -20.38 5.91
N ILE A 13 5.81 -19.55 6.79
CA ILE A 13 4.42 -19.63 7.22
C ILE A 13 3.72 -18.28 6.99
N PRO A 14 2.43 -18.28 6.60
CA PRO A 14 1.66 -17.05 6.50
C PRO A 14 1.70 -16.25 7.81
N GLY A 15 1.78 -14.92 7.71
CA GLY A 15 1.63 -14.01 8.84
C GLY A 15 0.29 -14.22 9.55
N THR A 16 0.28 -14.07 10.88
CA THR A 16 -0.90 -14.34 11.74
C THR A 16 -1.26 -13.20 12.68
N ARG A 17 -0.42 -12.15 12.78
CA ARG A 17 -0.53 -11.10 13.81
C ARG A 17 -0.52 -9.69 13.24
N GLU A 18 -0.31 -9.58 11.93
CA GLU A 18 -0.25 -8.33 11.20
C GLU A 18 -1.62 -7.66 11.21
N VAL A 19 -1.60 -6.33 11.21
CA VAL A 19 -2.78 -5.48 11.22
C VAL A 19 -2.67 -4.56 10.01
N LEU A 20 -3.54 -4.78 9.02
CA LEU A 20 -3.52 -4.18 7.70
C LEU A 20 -4.81 -3.39 7.51
N HIS A 21 -4.70 -2.06 7.49
CA HIS A 21 -5.83 -1.17 7.26
C HIS A 21 -5.50 -0.06 6.27
N HIS A 22 -6.46 0.25 5.40
CA HIS A 22 -6.39 1.40 4.51
C HIS A 22 -5.18 1.41 3.57
N ASN A 23 -4.65 0.23 3.25
CA ASN A 23 -3.52 0.10 2.35
C ASN A 23 -3.97 0.19 0.89
N LEU A 24 -3.06 0.68 0.06
CA LEU A 24 -3.25 0.81 -1.39
C LEU A 24 -2.16 0.05 -2.13
N ALA A 25 -2.58 -0.87 -2.99
CA ALA A 25 -1.72 -1.60 -3.90
C ALA A 25 -2.06 -1.25 -5.36
N TYR A 26 -1.03 -1.06 -6.19
CA TYR A 26 -1.16 -0.77 -7.62
C TYR A 26 -0.37 -1.79 -8.44
N LYS A 27 -0.92 -2.23 -9.58
CA LYS A 27 -0.44 -3.34 -10.46
C LYS A 27 -0.54 -4.75 -9.87
N SER A 28 -0.42 -4.92 -8.56
CA SER A 28 -0.62 -6.21 -7.87
C SER A 28 -1.55 -6.02 -6.68
N ASN A 29 -2.86 -6.00 -6.95
CA ASN A 29 -3.88 -5.73 -5.93
C ASN A 29 -4.36 -7.02 -5.24
N GLN A 30 -3.42 -7.79 -4.69
CA GLN A 30 -3.69 -9.03 -3.99
C GLN A 30 -2.83 -9.11 -2.73
N LEU A 31 -3.41 -9.61 -1.64
CA LEU A 31 -2.67 -9.98 -0.45
C LEU A 31 -2.07 -11.37 -0.66
N ASP A 32 -0.75 -11.46 -0.63
CA ASP A 32 -0.06 -12.76 -0.70
C ASP A 32 -0.03 -13.42 0.69
N LYS A 33 -0.24 -14.74 0.71
CA LYS A 33 -0.10 -15.66 1.87
C LYS A 33 -0.27 -15.00 3.25
N ALA A 34 -1.52 -14.76 3.64
CA ALA A 34 -1.87 -14.23 4.96
C ALA A 34 -2.89 -15.14 5.67
N ASN A 35 -2.72 -15.35 6.98
CA ASN A 35 -3.67 -16.07 7.83
C ASN A 35 -4.09 -15.15 8.98
N LEU A 36 -4.65 -14.01 8.61
CA LEU A 36 -5.05 -12.95 9.53
C LEU A 36 -6.54 -13.09 9.89
N PRO A 37 -6.92 -12.77 11.13
CA PRO A 37 -8.32 -12.51 11.46
C PRO A 37 -8.91 -11.44 10.53
N GLU A 38 -10.20 -11.53 10.21
CA GLU A 38 -10.87 -10.58 9.30
C GLU A 38 -10.77 -9.14 9.83
N GLU A 39 -10.89 -8.96 11.15
CA GLU A 39 -10.76 -7.66 11.81
C GLU A 39 -9.38 -7.01 11.67
N ASN A 40 -8.35 -7.79 11.35
CA ASN A 40 -6.98 -7.31 11.15
C ASN A 40 -6.65 -7.06 9.68
N ASN A 41 -7.56 -7.34 8.76
CA ASN A 41 -7.42 -7.06 7.34
C ASN A 41 -8.70 -6.40 6.85
N THR A 42 -8.84 -5.09 7.07
CA THR A 42 -10.04 -4.35 6.67
C THR A 42 -9.68 -3.11 5.85
N GLU A 43 -10.59 -2.71 4.97
CA GLU A 43 -10.46 -1.47 4.19
C GLU A 43 -9.14 -1.37 3.41
N ASN A 44 -8.61 -2.47 2.89
CA ASN A 44 -7.46 -2.44 1.98
C ASN A 44 -7.92 -2.54 0.54
N SER A 45 -7.12 -2.04 -0.40
CA SER A 45 -7.46 -2.07 -1.82
C SER A 45 -7.74 -3.47 -2.38
N TRP A 46 -7.15 -4.52 -1.79
CA TRP A 46 -7.37 -5.92 -2.19
C TRP A 46 -8.60 -6.57 -1.53
N ASN A 47 -9.27 -5.87 -0.60
CA ASN A 47 -10.50 -6.33 0.06
C ASN A 47 -11.76 -5.71 -0.54
N VAL A 48 -11.67 -4.44 -0.92
CA VAL A 48 -12.68 -3.83 -1.79
C VAL A 48 -12.48 -4.43 -3.19
N ASN A 49 -13.56 -4.87 -3.85
CA ASN A 49 -13.55 -5.44 -5.22
C ASN A 49 -13.12 -4.40 -6.28
N GLU A 50 -11.91 -3.88 -6.10
CA GLU A 50 -11.24 -2.82 -6.82
C GLU A 50 -10.14 -3.46 -7.68
N SER A 51 -10.45 -4.60 -8.31
CA SER A 51 -9.51 -5.36 -9.15
C SER A 51 -8.88 -4.51 -10.28
N ASP A 52 -9.48 -3.36 -10.59
CA ASP A 52 -9.08 -2.46 -11.67
C ASP A 52 -8.53 -1.11 -11.18
N ILE A 53 -7.69 -1.10 -10.14
CA ILE A 53 -6.87 0.10 -9.86
C ILE A 53 -5.98 0.38 -11.06
N SER A 54 -6.25 1.51 -11.70
CA SER A 54 -5.65 1.89 -12.98
C SER A 54 -4.73 3.10 -12.81
N ALA A 55 -3.95 3.42 -13.84
CA ALA A 55 -3.14 4.64 -13.83
C ALA A 55 -3.98 5.92 -13.69
N ASN A 56 -5.24 5.89 -14.13
CA ASN A 56 -6.15 7.05 -14.10
C ASN A 56 -6.65 7.39 -12.69
N ASP A 57 -6.45 6.48 -11.72
CA ASP A 57 -6.80 6.73 -10.33
C ASP A 57 -5.81 7.69 -9.63
N PHE A 58 -4.68 7.97 -10.28
CA PHE A 58 -3.57 8.75 -9.73
C PHE A 58 -3.34 10.04 -10.51
N LEU A 59 -2.90 11.09 -9.79
CA LEU A 59 -2.43 12.33 -10.38
C LEU A 59 -1.11 12.17 -11.12
N SER A 60 -0.24 11.25 -10.66
CA SER A 60 1.02 10.91 -11.33
C SER A 60 1.53 9.53 -10.89
N LEU A 61 2.20 8.85 -11.82
CA LEU A 61 3.00 7.63 -11.57
C LEU A 61 4.47 7.83 -11.98
N ASP A 62 4.89 9.08 -12.13
CA ASP A 62 6.27 9.44 -12.44
C ASP A 62 7.19 9.26 -11.23
N ILE A 63 7.99 8.19 -11.29
CA ILE A 63 8.92 7.78 -10.22
C ILE A 63 10.04 8.81 -10.02
N SER A 64 10.37 9.62 -11.04
CA SER A 64 11.46 10.62 -10.92
C SER A 64 11.17 11.66 -9.81
N GLN A 65 9.90 11.85 -9.45
CA GLN A 65 9.50 12.74 -8.38
C GLN A 65 10.02 12.29 -7.01
N LEU A 66 10.21 10.98 -6.79
CA LEU A 66 10.75 10.43 -5.54
C LEU A 66 12.21 10.85 -5.28
N ALA A 67 12.94 11.23 -6.33
CA ALA A 67 14.33 11.67 -6.25
C ALA A 67 14.47 13.21 -6.14
N LYS A 68 13.36 13.95 -6.07
CA LYS A 68 13.41 15.41 -5.89
C LYS A 68 14.11 15.76 -4.56
N PRO A 69 14.88 16.85 -4.54
CA PRO A 69 15.52 17.30 -3.31
C PRO A 69 14.46 17.64 -2.26
N ARG A 70 14.79 17.38 -1.00
CA ARG A 70 14.00 17.86 0.15
C ARG A 70 13.89 19.37 0.13
N GLU A 71 12.85 19.90 0.78
CA GLU A 71 12.69 21.33 0.94
C GLU A 71 13.76 21.90 1.87
N THR A 72 13.86 23.23 1.95
CA THR A 72 14.93 23.94 2.69
C THR A 72 15.04 23.55 4.16
N LYS A 73 13.96 23.06 4.78
CA LYS A 73 13.91 22.61 6.18
C LYS A 73 14.04 21.09 6.35
N GLY A 74 14.29 20.35 5.28
CA GLY A 74 14.38 18.89 5.29
C GLY A 74 13.07 18.15 5.08
N GLU A 75 11.96 18.87 4.90
CA GLU A 75 10.65 18.29 4.57
C GLU A 75 10.71 17.50 3.25
N LEU A 76 9.84 16.50 3.14
CA LEU A 76 9.68 15.78 1.88
C LEU A 76 9.19 16.73 0.78
N PRO A 77 9.67 16.60 -0.47
CA PRO A 77 9.24 17.46 -1.55
C PRO A 77 7.74 17.29 -1.84
N ASP A 78 7.09 18.37 -2.26
CA ASP A 78 5.73 18.24 -2.81
C ASP A 78 5.75 17.50 -4.16
N ILE A 79 5.13 16.32 -4.17
CA ILE A 79 5.04 15.41 -5.31
C ILE A 79 3.60 14.99 -5.57
N THR A 80 3.27 14.63 -6.79
CA THR A 80 1.96 14.08 -7.15
C THR A 80 1.99 12.57 -7.35
N PHE A 81 3.19 11.96 -7.27
CA PHE A 81 3.37 10.51 -7.37
C PHE A 81 2.47 9.76 -6.38
N MET A 82 1.68 8.82 -6.90
CA MET A 82 0.72 8.00 -6.15
C MET A 82 -0.34 8.77 -5.34
N LYS A 83 -0.48 10.09 -5.53
CA LYS A 83 -1.62 10.83 -4.99
C LYS A 83 -2.86 10.55 -5.84
N LEU A 84 -3.99 10.32 -5.19
CA LEU A 84 -5.25 10.02 -5.85
C LEU A 84 -5.83 11.26 -6.55
N ILE A 85 -6.55 11.05 -7.65
CA ILE A 85 -7.36 12.11 -8.27
C ILE A 85 -8.47 12.60 -7.33
N LYS A 86 -8.97 13.81 -7.57
CA LYS A 86 -10.11 14.35 -6.81
C LYS A 86 -11.34 13.45 -6.99
N ASN A 87 -12.05 13.19 -5.90
CA ASN A 87 -13.23 12.30 -5.85
C ASN A 87 -12.93 10.86 -6.32
N SER A 88 -11.68 10.39 -6.17
CA SER A 88 -11.35 8.98 -6.41
C SER A 88 -12.21 8.06 -5.53
N ARG A 89 -12.65 6.94 -6.09
CA ARG A 89 -13.31 5.86 -5.35
C ARG A 89 -12.40 5.23 -4.29
N LEU A 90 -11.08 5.34 -4.49
CA LEU A 90 -10.04 4.86 -3.56
C LEU A 90 -9.79 5.82 -2.40
N LYS A 91 -10.64 6.84 -2.21
CA LYS A 91 -10.47 7.83 -1.14
C LYS A 91 -10.41 7.12 0.21
N GLY A 92 -9.40 7.49 1.01
CA GLY A 92 -9.16 6.85 2.30
C GLY A 92 -8.23 5.65 2.23
N LEU A 93 -7.69 5.30 1.06
CA LEU A 93 -6.68 4.26 0.90
C LEU A 93 -5.32 4.89 0.52
N GLY A 94 -4.28 4.55 1.27
CA GLY A 94 -2.88 4.92 1.05
C GLY A 94 -2.57 6.41 1.26
N TYR A 95 -3.35 7.29 0.63
CA TYR A 95 -3.20 8.74 0.70
C TYR A 95 -4.42 9.38 1.39
N PHE A 96 -4.18 9.97 2.56
CA PHE A 96 -5.18 10.66 3.37
C PHE A 96 -4.91 12.14 3.37
N LYS A 97 -5.64 12.89 2.55
CA LYS A 97 -5.68 14.34 2.61
C LYS A 97 -7.09 14.85 2.42
#